data_AF-A0A3P2AHW9-F1
#
_entry.id   AF-A0A3P2AHW9-F1
#
_cell.length_a   1.000
_cell.length_b   1.000
_cell.length_c   1.000
_cell.angle_alpha   90.00
_cell.angle_beta   90.00
_cell.angle_gamma   90.00
#
_symmetry.space_group_name_H-M   'P 1'
#
loop_
_entity.id
_entity.type
_entity.pdbx_description
1 polymer ?
#
loop_
_entity_poly.entity_id
_entity_poly.type
_entity_poly.pdbx_seq_one_letter_code
_entity_poly.pdbx_strand_id
1 'polypeptide(L)'
;MALFESMFDLFYLVCVVGLGIRLLLQKERSAKLFGAMAVLLGFGDAFHLIPRVISHWHNNGFVVYGAALSWGEAITSVTMTLFYLLYYYYYRRQTGDQCKTKAYLVYLLVGVRILLSILPQNQWGQMPGNYTWSLLRNIPFAALGILLIWWSYREKDKPGMKGMALWISLSFLFYAPVVLAARFIPALGSLMMPKTVAYVMMILTGYRHFIREFHLKTILKMAYVNLILGLSGGVFYREFTKLFGYTDNTFLGKIHVHVLVLGFICLLIVYLLAVQRQTLLSLKQLKRAVFIWNSGLLVTVVFLWLHGIIEVTGAYYGKIPKAAISGLAGIGHIILAIGLASTMLCFLKAEPKTVDN
;
A
#
# COMPACT_ATOMS: atom_id res chain seq x y z
N MET A 1 -9.33 -17.65 7.03
CA MET A 1 -9.71 -16.23 6.87
C MET A 1 -8.64 -15.32 7.47
N ALA A 2 -8.37 -15.37 8.79
CA ALA A 2 -7.34 -14.57 9.47
C ALA A 2 -5.98 -14.47 8.75
N LEU A 3 -5.38 -15.60 8.34
CA LEU A 3 -4.10 -15.61 7.61
C LEU A 3 -4.19 -14.88 6.28
N PHE A 4 -5.22 -15.16 5.48
CA PHE A 4 -5.41 -14.53 4.17
C PHE A 4 -5.63 -13.03 4.28
N GLU A 5 -6.53 -12.59 5.17
CA GLU A 5 -6.82 -11.17 5.41
C GLU A 5 -5.58 -10.44 5.92
N SER A 6 -4.84 -11.03 6.88
CA SER A 6 -3.62 -10.43 7.39
C SER A 6 -2.54 -10.28 6.31
N MET A 7 -2.34 -11.32 5.49
CA MET A 7 -1.40 -11.26 4.38
C MET A 7 -1.81 -10.22 3.34
N PHE A 8 -3.10 -10.15 3.01
CA PHE A 8 -3.64 -9.17 2.07
C PHE A 8 -3.39 -7.74 2.56
N ASP A 9 -3.65 -7.46 3.83
CA ASP A 9 -3.47 -6.14 4.44
C ASP A 9 -2.01 -5.69 4.46
N LEU A 10 -1.11 -6.57 4.91
CA LEU A 10 0.32 -6.26 4.96
C LEU A 10 0.90 -6.12 3.54
N PHE A 11 0.50 -6.99 2.61
CA PHE A 11 0.91 -6.91 1.21
C PHE A 11 0.44 -5.59 0.57
N TYR A 12 -0.81 -5.21 0.82
CA TYR A 12 -1.37 -3.94 0.39
C TYR A 12 -0.55 -2.75 0.88
N LEU A 13 -0.24 -2.70 2.19
CA LEU A 13 0.50 -1.60 2.80
C LEU A 13 1.88 -1.44 2.16
N VAL A 14 2.66 -2.52 2.06
CA VAL A 14 4.01 -2.47 1.47
C VAL A 14 3.93 -2.06 -0.01
N CYS A 15 2.98 -2.64 -0.76
CA CYS A 15 2.82 -2.33 -2.19
C CYS A 15 2.45 -0.87 -2.44
N VAL A 16 1.39 -0.37 -1.79
CA VAL A 16 0.86 0.97 -2.06
C VAL A 16 1.85 2.04 -1.63
N VAL A 17 2.48 1.88 -0.47
CA VAL A 17 3.53 2.81 -0.02
C VAL A 17 4.75 2.76 -0.96
N GLY A 18 5.20 1.56 -1.34
CA GLY A 18 6.33 1.40 -2.27
C GLY A 18 6.08 2.02 -3.65
N LEU A 19 4.89 1.77 -4.24
CA LEU A 19 4.48 2.39 -5.50
C LEU A 19 4.35 3.92 -5.37
N GLY A 20 3.83 4.40 -4.24
CA GLY A 20 3.70 5.82 -3.93
C GLY A 20 5.05 6.53 -3.88
N ILE A 21 6.01 5.99 -3.12
CA ILE A 21 7.40 6.51 -3.07
C ILE A 21 8.01 6.50 -4.47
N ARG A 22 7.80 5.43 -5.24
CA ARG A 22 8.33 5.32 -6.61
C ARG A 22 7.77 6.37 -7.56
N LEU A 23 6.53 6.81 -7.36
CA LEU A 23 5.88 7.89 -8.10
C LEU A 23 6.38 9.28 -7.68
N LEU A 24 6.66 9.49 -6.39
CA LEU A 24 7.25 10.73 -5.87
C LEU A 24 8.62 11.06 -6.49
N LEU A 25 9.36 10.03 -6.94
CA LEU A 25 10.63 10.16 -7.66
C LEU A 25 10.48 10.59 -9.14
N GLN A 26 9.27 10.82 -9.63
CA GLN A 26 9.06 11.36 -10.97
C GLN A 26 9.24 12.88 -10.99
N LYS A 27 9.70 13.41 -12.12
CA LYS A 27 9.84 14.86 -12.31
C LYS A 27 8.48 15.54 -12.47
N GLU A 28 7.53 14.85 -13.09
CA GLU A 28 6.20 15.37 -13.36
C GLU A 28 5.41 15.61 -12.07
N ARG A 29 4.84 16.82 -11.92
CA ARG A 29 4.05 17.18 -10.73
C ARG A 29 2.79 16.32 -10.58
N SER A 30 2.14 15.90 -11.67
CA SER A 30 0.96 15.04 -11.63
C SER A 30 1.30 13.65 -11.05
N ALA A 31 2.44 13.09 -11.45
CA ALA A 31 2.96 11.84 -10.88
C ALA A 31 3.28 11.99 -9.39
N LYS A 32 3.86 13.12 -8.95
CA LYS A 32 4.11 13.39 -7.53
C LYS A 32 2.82 13.50 -6.72
N LEU A 33 1.80 14.19 -7.23
CA LEU A 33 0.49 14.26 -6.56
C LEU A 33 -0.11 12.86 -6.38
N PHE A 34 -0.06 12.04 -7.42
CA PHE A 34 -0.56 10.67 -7.37
C PHE A 34 0.27 9.77 -6.44
N GLY A 35 1.58 9.98 -6.39
CA GLY A 35 2.46 9.33 -5.40
C GLY A 35 2.13 9.73 -3.96
N ALA A 36 1.87 11.02 -3.72
CA ALA A 36 1.46 11.52 -2.40
C ALA A 36 0.12 10.92 -1.96
N MET A 37 -0.84 10.78 -2.89
CA MET A 37 -2.09 10.08 -2.62
C MET A 37 -1.87 8.64 -2.16
N ALA A 38 -1.04 7.87 -2.88
CA ALA A 38 -0.75 6.48 -2.53
C ALA A 38 -0.06 6.37 -1.16
N VAL A 39 0.93 7.21 -0.88
CA VAL A 39 1.61 7.25 0.42
C VAL A 39 0.63 7.60 1.54
N LEU A 40 -0.19 8.64 1.37
CA LEU A 40 -1.19 9.06 2.36
C LEU A 40 -2.20 7.94 2.65
N LEU A 41 -2.66 7.25 1.60
CA LEU A 41 -3.59 6.14 1.71
C LEU A 41 -2.96 4.98 2.51
N GLY A 42 -1.75 4.55 2.14
CA GLY A 42 -1.06 3.44 2.80
C GLY A 42 -0.75 3.75 4.28
N PHE A 43 -0.18 4.92 4.58
CA PHE A 43 0.10 5.30 5.97
C PHE A 43 -1.18 5.53 6.79
N GLY A 44 -2.21 6.12 6.20
CA GLY A 44 -3.49 6.33 6.88
C GLY A 44 -4.17 5.02 7.24
N ASP A 45 -4.21 4.07 6.31
CA ASP A 45 -4.81 2.75 6.54
C ASP A 45 -3.99 1.92 7.53
N ALA A 46 -2.67 2.10 7.63
CA ALA A 46 -1.83 1.35 8.57
C ALA A 46 -2.31 1.46 10.03
N PHE A 47 -2.86 2.61 10.44
CA PHE A 47 -3.39 2.83 11.80
C PHE A 47 -4.63 1.98 12.12
N HIS A 48 -5.35 1.49 11.11
CA HIS A 48 -6.47 0.56 11.29
C HIS A 48 -6.07 -0.88 10.95
N LEU A 49 -5.32 -1.06 9.86
CA LEU A 49 -4.94 -2.37 9.34
C LEU A 49 -3.97 -3.11 10.27
N ILE A 50 -3.00 -2.44 10.88
CA ILE A 50 -2.06 -3.10 11.79
C ILE A 50 -2.79 -3.59 13.06
N PRO A 51 -3.61 -2.77 13.76
CA PRO A 51 -4.46 -3.29 14.85
C PRO A 51 -5.41 -4.41 14.42
N ARG A 52 -5.93 -4.36 13.19
CA ARG A 52 -6.78 -5.44 12.66
C ARG A 52 -6.00 -6.74 12.51
N VAL A 53 -4.80 -6.70 11.93
CA VAL A 53 -3.90 -7.86 11.85
C VAL A 53 -3.67 -8.42 13.26
N ILE A 54 -3.28 -7.61 14.23
CA ILE A 54 -3.07 -8.05 15.62
C ILE A 54 -4.35 -8.71 16.18
N SER A 55 -5.50 -8.10 15.95
CA SER A 55 -6.80 -8.59 16.43
C SER A 55 -7.17 -9.96 15.89
N HIS A 56 -6.78 -10.29 14.65
CA HIS A 56 -7.04 -11.60 14.04
C HIS A 56 -6.27 -12.75 14.70
N TRP A 57 -5.13 -12.45 15.33
CA TRP A 57 -4.25 -13.47 15.92
C TRP A 57 -4.39 -13.56 17.44
N HIS A 58 -5.12 -12.65 18.07
CA HIS A 58 -5.39 -12.62 19.50
C HIS A 58 -6.80 -13.15 19.83
N ASN A 59 -6.94 -13.89 20.93
CA ASN A 59 -8.26 -14.35 21.38
C ASN A 59 -9.13 -13.15 21.80
N ASN A 60 -10.36 -13.03 21.28
CA ASN A 60 -11.18 -11.82 21.43
C ASN A 60 -10.44 -10.52 21.04
N GLY A 61 -9.52 -10.59 20.08
CA GLY A 61 -8.65 -9.46 19.72
C GLY A 61 -9.41 -8.20 19.29
N PHE A 62 -10.53 -8.35 18.59
CA PHE A 62 -11.38 -7.21 18.19
C PHE A 62 -12.02 -6.47 19.37
N VAL A 63 -12.14 -7.12 20.54
CA VAL A 63 -12.57 -6.48 21.78
C VAL A 63 -11.37 -5.83 22.48
N VAL A 64 -10.27 -6.57 22.62
CA VAL A 64 -9.04 -6.11 23.30
C VAL A 64 -8.44 -4.87 22.63
N TYR A 65 -8.34 -4.88 21.30
CA TYR A 65 -7.79 -3.79 20.50
C TYR A 65 -8.87 -2.86 19.92
N GLY A 66 -10.11 -2.93 20.43
CA GLY A 66 -11.23 -2.14 19.94
C GLY A 66 -10.97 -0.63 19.96
N ALA A 67 -10.28 -0.14 21.00
CA ALA A 67 -9.89 1.27 21.08
C ALA A 67 -8.91 1.67 19.97
N ALA A 68 -7.90 0.83 19.69
CA ALA A 68 -6.92 1.07 18.64
C ALA A 68 -7.57 1.02 17.25
N LEU A 69 -8.48 0.07 17.02
CA LEU A 69 -9.28 -0.01 15.80
C LEU A 69 -10.14 1.23 15.58
N SER A 70 -10.80 1.70 16.65
CA SER A 70 -11.65 2.89 16.64
C SER A 70 -10.85 4.17 16.33
N TRP A 71 -9.69 4.36 16.95
CA TRP A 71 -8.79 5.47 16.60
C TRP A 71 -8.21 5.35 15.19
N GLY A 72 -7.92 4.12 14.76
CA GLY A 72 -7.52 3.83 13.38
C GLY A 72 -8.57 4.29 12.37
N GLU A 73 -9.85 3.99 12.60
CA GLU A 73 -10.96 4.46 11.77
C GLU A 73 -11.08 5.99 11.74
N ALA A 74 -10.80 6.67 12.87
CA ALA A 74 -10.78 8.13 12.92
C ALA A 74 -9.71 8.70 11.99
N ILE A 75 -8.49 8.17 12.08
CA ILE A 75 -7.37 8.57 11.22
C ILE A 75 -7.71 8.26 9.75
N THR A 76 -8.20 7.06 9.45
CA THR A 76 -8.62 6.68 8.10
C THR A 76 -9.73 7.59 7.56
N SER A 77 -10.68 8.04 8.39
CA SER A 77 -11.72 9.00 7.95
C SER A 77 -11.10 10.31 7.43
N VAL A 78 -10.11 10.85 8.16
CA VAL A 78 -9.41 12.07 7.77
C VAL A 78 -8.52 11.83 6.55
N THR A 79 -7.70 10.79 6.56
CA THR A 79 -6.75 10.51 5.46
C THR A 79 -7.47 10.16 4.16
N MET A 80 -8.58 9.42 4.20
CA MET A 80 -9.42 9.17 3.01
C MET A 80 -10.05 10.46 2.47
N THR A 81 -10.44 11.39 3.33
CA THR A 81 -10.94 12.70 2.89
C THR A 81 -9.85 13.47 2.14
N LEU A 82 -8.66 13.52 2.72
CA LEU A 82 -7.50 14.17 2.12
C LEU A 82 -7.04 13.45 0.84
N PHE A 83 -7.16 12.12 0.76
CA PHE A 83 -6.91 11.35 -0.46
C PHE A 83 -7.79 11.82 -1.62
N TYR A 84 -9.10 11.99 -1.40
CA TYR A 84 -10.01 12.47 -2.45
C TYR A 84 -9.84 13.96 -2.76
N LEU A 85 -9.41 14.77 -1.79
CA LEU A 85 -8.99 16.14 -2.04
C LEU A 85 -7.75 16.20 -2.96
N LEU A 86 -6.74 15.36 -2.70
CA LEU A 86 -5.57 15.22 -3.56
C LEU A 86 -5.95 14.67 -4.95
N TYR A 87 -6.88 13.73 -5.02
CA TYR A 87 -7.44 13.27 -6.28
C TYR A 87 -8.13 14.40 -7.04
N TYR A 88 -8.86 15.28 -6.36
CA TYR A 88 -9.46 16.44 -7.00
C TYR A 88 -8.40 17.39 -7.58
N TYR A 89 -7.29 17.62 -6.87
CA TYR A 89 -6.17 18.38 -7.43
C TYR A 89 -5.52 17.69 -8.64
N TYR A 90 -5.41 16.36 -8.60
CA TYR A 90 -4.98 15.57 -9.75
C TYR A 90 -5.95 15.73 -10.93
N TYR A 91 -7.26 15.59 -10.70
CA TYR A 91 -8.31 15.81 -11.69
C TYR A 91 -8.19 17.19 -12.34
N ARG A 92 -8.12 18.27 -11.54
CA ARG A 92 -7.97 19.64 -12.07
C ARG A 92 -6.73 19.78 -12.94
N ARG A 93 -5.63 19.16 -12.55
CA ARG A 93 -4.37 19.24 -13.28
C ARG A 93 -4.42 18.50 -14.63
N GLN A 94 -5.02 17.31 -14.67
CA GLN A 94 -5.15 16.54 -15.92
C GLN A 94 -6.20 17.09 -16.85
N THR A 95 -7.24 17.73 -16.30
CA THR A 95 -8.37 18.24 -17.09
C THR A 95 -8.23 19.71 -17.46
N GLY A 96 -7.39 20.46 -16.77
CA GLY A 96 -7.33 21.92 -16.88
C GLY A 96 -8.51 22.64 -16.23
N ASP A 97 -9.31 21.94 -15.41
CA ASP A 97 -10.52 22.49 -14.78
C ASP A 97 -10.18 23.61 -13.77
N GLN A 98 -10.64 24.82 -14.09
CA GLN A 98 -10.49 26.03 -13.26
C GLN A 98 -11.82 26.50 -12.64
N CYS A 99 -12.87 25.68 -12.70
CA CYS A 99 -14.20 26.04 -12.20
C CYS A 99 -14.19 26.27 -10.69
N LYS A 100 -14.39 27.53 -10.27
CA LYS A 100 -14.44 27.92 -8.85
C LYS A 100 -15.57 27.21 -8.10
N THR A 101 -16.72 27.02 -8.73
CA THR A 101 -17.89 26.36 -8.12
C THR A 101 -17.57 24.92 -7.73
N LYS A 102 -16.91 24.14 -8.61
CA LYS A 102 -16.47 22.77 -8.28
C LYS A 102 -15.49 22.79 -7.10
N ALA A 103 -14.56 23.74 -7.08
CA ALA A 103 -13.57 23.84 -6.02
C ALA A 103 -14.22 24.16 -4.65
N TYR A 104 -15.11 25.15 -4.60
CA TYR A 104 -15.85 25.48 -3.38
C TYR A 104 -16.69 24.31 -2.88
N LEU A 105 -17.37 23.58 -3.78
CA LEU A 105 -18.16 22.40 -3.41
C LEU A 105 -17.28 21.30 -2.80
N VAL A 106 -16.12 21.01 -3.40
CA VAL A 106 -15.16 20.05 -2.85
C VAL A 106 -14.65 20.51 -1.48
N TYR A 107 -14.23 21.76 -1.34
CA TYR A 107 -13.73 22.29 -0.07
C TYR A 107 -14.78 22.29 1.03
N LEU A 108 -16.03 22.62 0.70
CA LEU A 108 -17.15 22.54 1.63
C LEU A 108 -17.36 21.11 2.11
N LEU A 109 -17.47 20.13 1.20
CA LEU A 109 -17.70 18.73 1.56
C LEU A 109 -16.54 18.14 2.38
N VAL A 110 -15.30 18.48 2.03
CA VAL A 110 -14.10 18.10 2.78
C VAL A 110 -14.11 18.72 4.17
N GLY A 111 -14.36 20.03 4.27
CA GLY A 111 -14.40 20.77 5.54
C GLY A 111 -15.48 20.23 6.47
N VAL A 112 -16.69 20.01 5.95
CA VAL A 112 -17.80 19.41 6.69
C VAL A 112 -17.43 18.01 7.17
N ARG A 113 -16.85 17.16 6.31
CA ARG A 113 -16.46 15.80 6.73
C ARG A 113 -15.39 15.79 7.81
N ILE A 114 -14.36 16.63 7.69
CA ILE A 114 -13.29 16.74 8.69
C ILE A 114 -13.88 17.21 10.03
N LEU A 115 -14.72 18.26 10.00
CA LEU A 115 -15.40 18.75 11.20
C LEU A 115 -16.23 17.64 11.86
N LEU A 116 -17.08 16.97 11.09
CA LEU A 116 -17.90 15.85 11.59
C LEU A 116 -17.06 14.68 12.09
N SER A 117 -15.82 14.50 11.62
CA SER A 117 -14.94 13.40 12.04
C SER A 117 -14.18 13.72 13.34
N ILE A 118 -13.89 14.99 13.62
CA ILE A 118 -13.14 15.41 14.82
C ILE A 118 -14.05 15.55 16.04
N LEU A 119 -15.35 15.79 15.82
CA LEU A 119 -16.32 15.99 16.88
C LEU A 119 -16.39 14.80 17.86
N PRO A 120 -16.41 15.03 19.19
CA PRO A 120 -16.32 13.97 20.20
C PRO A 120 -17.50 13.00 20.18
N GLN A 121 -18.62 13.40 19.60
CA GLN A 121 -19.83 12.58 19.47
C GLN A 121 -19.63 11.31 18.63
N ASN A 122 -18.53 11.21 17.88
CA ASN A 122 -18.14 9.97 17.21
C ASN A 122 -17.80 8.84 18.19
N GLN A 123 -17.47 9.17 19.46
CA GLN A 123 -17.07 8.21 20.50
C GLN A 123 -15.85 7.38 20.09
N TRP A 124 -14.83 8.05 19.54
CA TRP A 124 -13.55 7.43 19.21
C TRP A 124 -12.91 6.80 20.46
N GLY A 125 -12.25 5.66 20.27
CA GLY A 125 -11.71 4.85 21.37
C GLY A 125 -12.70 3.84 21.96
N GLN A 126 -13.98 3.88 21.57
CA GLN A 126 -14.98 2.87 21.92
C GLN A 126 -15.34 2.02 20.70
N MET A 127 -15.68 0.75 20.93
CA MET A 127 -16.15 -0.17 19.88
C MET A 127 -17.37 -0.96 20.39
N PRO A 128 -18.55 -0.85 19.73
CA PRO A 128 -18.82 -0.02 18.55
C PRO A 128 -18.95 1.47 18.90
N GLY A 129 -18.43 2.36 18.05
CA GLY A 129 -18.64 3.80 18.17
C GLY A 129 -20.08 4.23 17.80
N ASN A 130 -20.29 5.55 17.72
CA ASN A 130 -21.63 6.09 17.45
C ASN A 130 -22.05 5.87 15.98
N TYR A 131 -23.14 5.11 15.78
CA TYR A 131 -23.64 4.76 14.45
C TYR A 131 -24.15 5.99 13.68
N THR A 132 -24.95 6.84 14.31
CA THR A 132 -25.53 8.04 13.66
C THR A 132 -24.43 8.97 13.18
N TRP A 133 -23.40 9.21 13.99
CA TRP A 133 -22.27 10.05 13.60
C TRP A 133 -21.39 9.41 12.52
N SER A 134 -21.30 8.07 12.50
CA SER A 134 -20.71 7.33 11.39
C SER A 134 -21.46 7.55 10.06
N LEU A 135 -22.79 7.57 10.09
CA LEU A 135 -23.58 7.91 8.90
C LEU A 135 -23.38 9.37 8.49
N LEU A 136 -23.53 10.31 9.43
CA LEU A 136 -23.45 11.75 9.17
C LEU A 136 -22.12 12.15 8.54
N ARG A 137 -20.97 11.67 9.03
CA ARG A 137 -19.65 11.99 8.46
C ARG A 137 -19.41 11.34 7.09
N ASN A 138 -20.16 10.29 6.75
CA ASN A 138 -20.06 9.60 5.46
C ASN A 138 -21.01 10.12 4.38
N ILE A 139 -22.06 10.87 4.73
CA ILE A 139 -22.89 11.60 3.76
C ILE A 139 -22.07 12.58 2.91
N PRO A 140 -21.30 13.54 3.47
CA PRO A 140 -20.49 14.45 2.67
C PRO A 140 -19.40 13.70 1.88
N PHE A 141 -18.93 12.55 2.41
CA PHE A 141 -17.99 11.70 1.69
C PHE A 141 -18.59 11.06 0.45
N ALA A 142 -19.78 10.49 0.57
CA ALA A 142 -20.50 9.85 -0.52
C ALA A 142 -20.83 10.90 -1.59
N ALA A 143 -21.29 12.09 -1.19
CA ALA A 143 -21.51 13.20 -2.12
C ALA A 143 -20.23 13.59 -2.87
N LEU A 144 -19.09 13.73 -2.17
CA LEU A 144 -17.79 13.99 -2.80
C LEU A 144 -17.41 12.88 -3.80
N GLY A 145 -17.61 11.62 -3.42
CA GLY A 145 -17.38 10.46 -4.28
C GLY A 145 -18.20 10.51 -5.56
N ILE A 146 -19.51 10.74 -5.45
CA ILE A 146 -20.44 10.83 -6.60
C ILE A 146 -20.01 11.93 -7.57
N LEU A 147 -19.69 13.12 -7.05
CA LEU A 147 -19.22 14.25 -7.87
C LEU A 147 -17.93 13.90 -8.62
N LEU A 148 -16.94 13.33 -7.93
CA LEU A 148 -15.66 12.96 -8.53
C LEU A 148 -15.82 11.82 -9.55
N ILE A 149 -16.68 10.84 -9.30
CA ILE A 149 -17.02 9.78 -10.27
C ILE A 149 -17.59 10.42 -11.54
N TRP A 150 -18.60 11.28 -11.40
CA TRP A 150 -19.28 11.90 -12.52
C TRP A 150 -18.34 12.78 -13.35
N TRP A 151 -17.55 13.64 -12.69
CA TRP A 151 -16.57 14.49 -13.38
C TRP A 151 -15.47 13.68 -14.05
N SER A 152 -14.98 12.63 -13.40
CA SER A 152 -13.93 11.77 -13.98
C SER A 152 -14.43 10.94 -15.15
N TYR A 153 -15.71 10.57 -15.15
CA TYR A 153 -16.34 9.88 -16.27
C TYR A 153 -16.47 10.80 -17.49
N ARG A 154 -16.87 12.07 -17.29
CA ARG A 154 -16.95 13.06 -18.37
C ARG A 154 -15.59 13.34 -19.01
N GLU A 155 -14.52 13.25 -18.23
CA GLU A 155 -13.15 13.55 -18.66
C GLU A 155 -12.33 12.28 -18.91
N LYS A 156 -12.97 11.12 -19.12
CA LYS A 156 -12.32 9.80 -19.20
C LYS A 156 -11.29 9.67 -20.33
N ASP A 157 -11.44 10.46 -21.39
CA ASP A 157 -10.58 10.41 -22.58
C ASP A 157 -9.29 11.21 -22.40
N LYS A 158 -9.21 12.06 -21.36
CA LYS A 158 -7.99 12.80 -21.07
C LYS A 158 -6.88 11.89 -20.54
N PRO A 159 -5.60 12.17 -20.87
CA PRO A 159 -4.46 11.39 -20.38
C PRO A 159 -4.47 11.27 -18.85
N GLY A 160 -4.39 10.04 -18.36
CA GLY A 160 -4.34 9.76 -16.93
C GLY A 160 -5.70 9.73 -16.22
N MET A 161 -6.81 9.99 -16.92
CA MET A 161 -8.17 9.89 -16.37
C MET A 161 -8.87 8.56 -16.72
N LYS A 162 -8.40 7.86 -17.75
CA LYS A 162 -8.95 6.58 -18.20
C LYS A 162 -9.01 5.56 -17.06
N GLY A 163 -10.20 5.04 -16.79
CA GLY A 163 -10.46 4.04 -15.74
C GLY A 163 -10.61 4.60 -14.33
N MET A 164 -10.31 5.88 -14.08
CA MET A 164 -10.38 6.44 -12.72
C MET A 164 -11.81 6.44 -12.16
N ALA A 165 -12.79 6.83 -12.97
CA ALA A 165 -14.20 6.78 -12.57
C ALA A 165 -14.63 5.36 -12.15
N LEU A 166 -14.23 4.33 -12.91
CA LEU A 166 -14.54 2.94 -12.60
C LEU A 166 -13.98 2.51 -11.23
N TRP A 167 -12.70 2.79 -10.99
CA TRP A 167 -12.05 2.40 -9.72
C TRP A 167 -12.63 3.15 -8.52
N ILE A 168 -12.97 4.43 -8.68
CA ILE A 168 -13.66 5.19 -7.63
C ILE A 168 -15.06 4.59 -7.39
N SER A 169 -15.83 4.34 -8.45
CA SER A 169 -17.17 3.75 -8.34
C SER A 169 -17.17 2.41 -7.64
N LEU A 170 -16.27 1.48 -8.02
CA LEU A 170 -16.15 0.18 -7.39
C LEU A 170 -15.78 0.31 -5.90
N SER A 171 -14.89 1.23 -5.56
CA SER A 171 -14.53 1.49 -4.17
C SER A 171 -15.73 1.95 -3.34
N PHE A 172 -16.51 2.92 -3.82
CA PHE A 172 -17.71 3.39 -3.12
C PHE A 172 -18.84 2.35 -3.10
N LEU A 173 -18.99 1.56 -4.17
CA LEU A 173 -19.96 0.48 -4.26
C LEU A 173 -19.74 -0.56 -3.16
N PHE A 174 -18.49 -0.98 -2.94
CA PHE A 174 -18.16 -1.94 -1.87
C PHE A 174 -18.13 -1.29 -0.49
N TYR A 175 -17.87 0.01 -0.39
CA TYR A 175 -17.82 0.73 0.88
C TYR A 175 -19.22 0.99 1.48
N ALA A 176 -20.20 1.37 0.66
CA ALA A 176 -21.50 1.81 1.15
C ALA A 176 -22.23 0.73 1.99
N PRO A 177 -22.31 -0.55 1.57
CA PRO A 177 -22.94 -1.60 2.38
C PRO A 177 -22.23 -1.83 3.73
N VAL A 178 -20.90 -1.67 3.76
CA VAL A 178 -20.10 -1.83 4.98
C VAL A 178 -20.50 -0.76 6.00
N VAL A 179 -20.54 0.51 5.59
CA VAL A 179 -20.89 1.62 6.49
C VAL A 179 -22.33 1.51 7.00
N LEU A 180 -23.25 1.13 6.12
CA LEU A 180 -24.67 1.10 6.45
C LEU A 180 -25.03 -0.08 7.35
N ALA A 181 -24.45 -1.25 7.10
CA ALA A 181 -25.00 -2.51 7.62
C ALA A 181 -23.98 -3.47 8.24
N ALA A 182 -22.66 -3.25 8.17
CA ALA A 182 -21.69 -4.21 8.74
C ALA A 182 -21.83 -4.41 10.26
N ARG A 183 -22.37 -3.42 10.98
CA ARG A 183 -22.70 -3.55 12.41
C ARG A 183 -23.79 -4.59 12.69
N PHE A 184 -24.71 -4.78 11.75
CA PHE A 184 -25.84 -5.71 11.87
C PHE A 184 -25.56 -7.03 11.16
N ILE A 185 -24.79 -6.99 10.06
CA ILE A 185 -24.43 -8.14 9.23
C ILE A 185 -22.89 -8.19 9.11
N PRO A 186 -22.18 -8.86 10.05
CA PRO A 186 -20.72 -8.87 10.09
C PRO A 186 -20.06 -9.36 8.79
N ALA A 187 -20.72 -10.26 8.06
CA ALA A 187 -20.24 -10.78 6.77
C ALA A 187 -19.99 -9.67 5.73
N LEU A 188 -20.71 -8.54 5.80
CA LEU A 188 -20.50 -7.41 4.90
C LEU A 188 -19.12 -6.76 5.10
N GLY A 189 -18.48 -6.91 6.26
CA GLY A 189 -17.11 -6.45 6.50
C GLY A 189 -16.09 -7.00 5.49
N SER A 190 -16.34 -8.18 4.91
CA SER A 190 -15.49 -8.76 3.87
C SER A 190 -15.39 -7.89 2.60
N LEU A 191 -16.38 -7.03 2.32
CA LEU A 191 -16.37 -6.08 1.20
C LEU A 191 -15.28 -5.01 1.32
N MET A 192 -14.65 -4.86 2.49
CA MET A 192 -13.47 -4.01 2.64
C MET A 192 -12.30 -4.47 1.77
N MET A 193 -12.13 -5.78 1.53
CA MET A 193 -11.05 -6.27 0.65
C MET A 193 -11.27 -5.87 -0.83
N PRO A 194 -12.42 -6.14 -1.47
CA PRO A 194 -12.73 -5.62 -2.81
C PRO A 194 -12.59 -4.10 -2.94
N LYS A 195 -13.00 -3.33 -1.92
CA LYS A 195 -12.78 -1.87 -1.85
C LYS A 195 -11.28 -1.55 -1.94
N THR A 196 -10.45 -2.21 -1.13
CA THR A 196 -8.99 -2.02 -1.14
C THR A 196 -8.37 -2.40 -2.48
N VAL A 197 -8.83 -3.49 -3.11
CA VAL A 197 -8.42 -3.86 -4.48
C VAL A 197 -8.73 -2.73 -5.46
N ALA A 198 -9.89 -2.08 -5.37
CA ALA A 198 -10.23 -0.96 -6.24
C ALA A 198 -9.25 0.23 -6.08
N TYR A 199 -8.83 0.54 -4.85
CA TYR A 199 -7.79 1.56 -4.62
C TYR A 199 -6.43 1.13 -5.17
N VAL A 200 -6.00 -0.12 -4.95
CA VAL A 200 -4.75 -0.65 -5.52
C VAL A 200 -4.78 -0.53 -7.04
N MET A 201 -5.90 -0.88 -7.68
CA MET A 201 -6.07 -0.77 -9.12
C MET A 201 -6.06 0.67 -9.62
N MET A 202 -6.62 1.61 -8.85
CA MET A 202 -6.48 3.04 -9.12
C MET A 202 -5.01 3.46 -9.10
N ILE A 203 -4.27 3.08 -8.05
CA ILE A 203 -2.84 3.40 -7.92
C ILE A 203 -2.02 2.77 -9.05
N LEU A 204 -2.28 1.50 -9.39
CA LEU A 204 -1.62 0.79 -10.49
C LEU A 204 -1.93 1.42 -11.85
N THR A 205 -3.15 1.91 -12.06
CA THR A 205 -3.54 2.59 -13.29
C THR A 205 -2.73 3.88 -13.47
N GLY A 206 -2.62 4.71 -12.42
CA GLY A 206 -1.77 5.89 -12.47
C GLY A 206 -0.28 5.53 -12.57
N TYR A 207 0.18 4.49 -11.87
CA TYR A 207 1.55 4.01 -11.96
C TYR A 207 1.93 3.64 -13.40
N ARG A 208 1.10 2.85 -14.08
CA ARG A 208 1.31 2.46 -15.49
C ARG A 208 1.20 3.64 -16.45
N HIS A 209 0.40 4.65 -16.11
CA HIS A 209 0.30 5.87 -16.91
C HIS A 209 1.62 6.67 -16.89
N PHE A 210 2.20 6.86 -15.71
CA PHE A 210 3.42 7.66 -15.50
C PHE A 210 4.73 6.89 -15.72
N ILE A 211 4.72 5.57 -15.55
CA ILE A 211 5.90 4.70 -15.65
C ILE A 211 5.60 3.61 -16.66
N ARG A 212 5.88 3.90 -17.94
CA ARG A 212 5.61 2.98 -19.06
C ARG A 212 6.81 2.08 -19.36
N GLU A 213 8.01 2.66 -19.33
CA GLU A 213 9.22 2.01 -19.80
C GLU A 213 10.19 1.68 -18.67
N PHE A 214 10.98 0.63 -18.90
CA PHE A 214 12.05 0.22 -18.00
C PHE A 214 13.38 0.73 -18.55
N HIS A 215 13.98 1.65 -17.82
CA HIS A 215 15.37 2.09 -18.04
C HIS A 215 16.25 1.66 -16.87
N LEU A 216 17.58 1.68 -17.02
CA LEU A 216 18.51 1.33 -15.94
C LEU A 216 18.29 2.16 -14.67
N LYS A 217 17.99 3.47 -14.81
CA LYS A 217 17.61 4.34 -13.68
C LYS A 217 16.39 3.85 -12.90
N THR A 218 15.57 2.96 -13.46
CA THR A 218 14.48 2.30 -12.72
C THR A 218 15.02 1.44 -11.59
N ILE A 219 16.14 0.73 -11.82
CA ILE A 219 16.79 -0.11 -10.80
C ILE A 219 17.27 0.77 -9.65
N LEU A 220 17.92 1.91 -9.95
CA LEU A 220 18.31 2.89 -8.92
C LEU A 220 17.10 3.43 -8.14
N LYS A 221 16.00 3.75 -8.84
CA LYS A 221 14.77 4.20 -8.18
C LYS A 221 14.14 3.10 -7.30
N MET A 222 14.23 1.83 -7.70
CA MET A 222 13.80 0.69 -6.88
C MET A 222 14.69 0.51 -5.65
N ALA A 223 16.01 0.68 -5.80
CA ALA A 223 16.94 0.68 -4.68
C ALA A 223 16.59 1.78 -3.67
N TYR A 224 16.32 3.00 -4.15
CA TYR A 224 15.88 4.11 -3.28
C TYR A 224 14.56 3.80 -2.56
N VAL A 225 13.57 3.22 -3.25
CA VAL A 225 12.29 2.85 -2.61
C VAL A 225 12.53 1.84 -1.48
N ASN A 226 13.36 0.82 -1.73
CA ASN A 226 13.72 -0.16 -0.70
C ASN A 226 14.53 0.46 0.44
N LEU A 227 15.38 1.46 0.19
CA LEU A 227 16.05 2.21 1.26
C LEU A 227 15.03 2.82 2.23
N ILE A 228 14.03 3.54 1.70
CA ILE A 228 12.99 4.17 2.53
C ILE A 228 12.16 3.10 3.27
N LEU A 229 11.75 2.03 2.58
CA LEU A 229 10.98 0.94 3.20
C LEU A 229 11.79 0.21 4.28
N GLY A 230 13.07 -0.05 4.05
CA GLY A 230 13.95 -0.73 5.00
C GLY A 230 14.21 0.10 6.26
N LEU A 231 14.45 1.41 6.11
CA LEU A 231 14.56 2.34 7.24
C LEU A 231 13.24 2.40 8.03
N SER A 232 12.11 2.52 7.33
CA SER A 232 10.78 2.55 7.95
C SER A 232 10.47 1.26 8.71
N GLY A 233 10.85 0.10 8.14
CA GLY A 233 10.70 -1.20 8.79
C GLY A 233 11.56 -1.35 10.06
N GLY A 234 12.76 -0.75 10.08
CA GLY A 234 13.60 -0.70 11.28
C GLY A 234 12.99 0.15 12.40
N VAL A 235 12.42 1.31 12.05
CA VAL A 235 11.67 2.15 13.00
C VAL A 235 10.45 1.40 13.52
N PHE A 236 9.66 0.79 12.64
CA PHE A 236 8.49 0.00 13.04
C PHE A 236 8.88 -1.11 14.02
N TYR A 237 9.90 -1.91 13.70
CA TYR A 237 10.41 -2.95 14.60
C TYR A 237 10.69 -2.40 16.00
N ARG A 238 11.47 -1.32 16.11
CA ARG A 238 11.89 -0.75 17.38
C ARG A 238 10.73 -0.20 18.21
N GLU A 239 9.84 0.57 17.58
CA GLU A 239 8.71 1.18 18.31
C GLU A 239 7.65 0.13 18.67
N PHE A 240 7.45 -0.87 17.80
CA PHE A 240 6.48 -1.93 18.02
C PHE A 240 6.92 -2.88 19.14
N THR A 241 8.17 -3.36 19.17
CA THR A 241 8.64 -4.20 20.27
C THR A 241 8.63 -3.46 21.60
N LYS A 242 9.01 -2.17 21.60
CA LYS A 242 8.93 -1.31 22.77
C LYS A 242 7.50 -1.16 23.29
N LEU A 243 6.52 -0.95 22.39
CA LEU A 243 5.10 -0.83 22.76
C LEU A 243 4.58 -2.06 23.49
N PHE A 244 5.07 -3.25 23.14
CA PHE A 244 4.67 -4.52 23.73
C PHE A 244 5.63 -5.03 24.82
N GLY A 245 6.68 -4.26 25.17
CA GLY A 245 7.69 -4.68 26.15
C GLY A 245 8.48 -5.94 25.75
N TYR A 246 8.56 -6.24 24.45
CA TYR A 246 9.20 -7.46 23.94
C TYR A 246 10.69 -7.23 23.68
N THR A 247 11.57 -8.05 24.27
CA THR A 247 13.03 -7.84 24.23
C THR A 247 13.80 -8.88 23.44
N ASP A 248 13.19 -10.02 23.12
CA ASP A 248 13.88 -11.11 22.41
C ASP A 248 14.03 -10.82 20.91
N ASN A 249 14.86 -11.63 20.25
CA ASN A 249 15.02 -11.57 18.80
C ASN A 249 13.71 -11.94 18.10
N THR A 250 13.32 -11.16 17.09
CA THR A 250 12.08 -11.39 16.34
C THR A 250 12.28 -11.44 14.84
N PHE A 251 11.29 -11.98 14.11
CA PHE A 251 11.24 -11.86 12.66
C PHE A 251 11.11 -10.40 12.17
N LEU A 252 10.54 -9.47 12.96
CA LEU A 252 10.50 -8.05 12.61
C LEU A 252 11.91 -7.46 12.48
N GLY A 253 12.81 -7.80 13.40
CA GLY A 253 14.20 -7.33 13.37
C GLY A 253 14.94 -7.72 12.09
N LYS A 254 14.51 -8.81 11.43
CA LYS A 254 15.10 -9.27 10.16
C LYS A 254 14.67 -8.43 8.96
N ILE A 255 13.50 -7.77 9.00
CA ILE A 255 12.96 -7.00 7.86
C ILE A 255 13.93 -5.91 7.44
N HIS A 256 14.42 -5.12 8.40
CA HIS A 256 15.33 -4.00 8.15
C HIS A 256 16.55 -4.44 7.32
N VAL A 257 17.23 -5.50 7.76
CA VAL A 257 18.44 -6.01 7.09
C VAL A 257 18.11 -6.61 5.72
N HIS A 258 17.05 -7.42 5.59
CA HIS A 258 16.69 -8.02 4.31
C HIS A 258 16.35 -6.97 3.25
N VAL A 259 15.57 -5.94 3.63
CA VAL A 259 15.18 -4.87 2.69
C VAL A 259 16.36 -3.97 2.36
N LEU A 260 17.23 -3.63 3.31
CA LEU A 260 18.40 -2.80 3.02
C LEU A 260 19.46 -3.53 2.20
N VAL A 261 19.75 -4.80 2.51
CA VAL A 261 20.77 -5.56 1.77
C VAL A 261 20.23 -5.97 0.40
N LEU A 262 19.14 -6.75 0.36
CA LEU A 262 18.63 -7.31 -0.90
C LEU A 262 17.85 -6.28 -1.73
N GLY A 263 17.19 -5.33 -1.09
CA GLY A 263 16.38 -4.33 -1.78
C GLY A 263 17.14 -3.06 -2.15
N PHE A 264 18.08 -2.59 -1.31
CA PHE A 264 18.83 -1.36 -1.58
C PHE A 264 20.25 -1.64 -2.08
N ILE A 265 21.12 -2.25 -1.28
CA ILE A 265 22.55 -2.42 -1.62
C ILE A 265 22.73 -3.28 -2.86
N CYS A 266 22.12 -4.47 -2.90
CA CYS A 266 22.27 -5.37 -4.04
C CYS A 266 21.66 -4.79 -5.33
N LEU A 267 20.53 -4.09 -5.27
CA LEU A 267 19.99 -3.37 -6.43
C LEU A 267 20.87 -2.20 -6.87
N LEU A 268 21.51 -1.49 -5.93
CA LEU A 268 22.47 -0.44 -6.24
C LEU A 268 23.68 -1.01 -6.97
N ILE A 269 24.23 -2.15 -6.50
CA ILE A 269 25.33 -2.86 -7.19
C ILE A 269 24.90 -3.28 -8.59
N VAL A 270 23.71 -3.88 -8.75
CA VAL A 270 23.18 -4.27 -10.07
C VAL A 270 23.01 -3.07 -10.99
N TYR A 271 22.55 -1.92 -10.46
CA TYR A 271 22.48 -0.69 -11.24
C TYR A 271 23.87 -0.24 -11.74
N LEU A 272 24.88 -0.21 -10.85
CA LEU A 272 26.25 0.20 -11.21
C LEU A 272 26.86 -0.74 -12.26
N LEU A 273 26.74 -2.05 -12.07
CA LEU A 273 27.18 -3.05 -13.04
C LEU A 273 26.46 -2.94 -14.38
N ALA A 274 25.14 -2.70 -14.35
CA ALA A 274 24.34 -2.59 -15.56
C ALA A 274 24.66 -1.31 -16.36
N VAL A 275 25.01 -0.22 -15.69
CA VAL A 275 25.50 1.00 -16.33
C VAL A 275 26.85 0.74 -17.01
N GLN A 276 27.77 0.03 -16.35
CA GLN A 276 29.08 -0.27 -16.91
C GLN A 276 29.01 -1.22 -18.13
N ARG A 277 28.06 -2.17 -18.13
CA ARG A 277 27.93 -3.20 -19.18
C ARG A 277 26.70 -3.02 -20.08
N GLN A 278 26.21 -1.78 -20.22
CA GLN A 278 24.91 -1.52 -20.86
C GLN A 278 24.83 -2.04 -22.31
N THR A 279 25.92 -2.01 -23.08
CA THR A 279 25.95 -2.46 -24.48
C THR A 279 25.84 -3.98 -24.64
N LEU A 280 26.17 -4.75 -23.60
CA LEU A 280 26.18 -6.22 -23.62
C LEU A 280 24.91 -6.83 -23.01
N LEU A 281 24.14 -6.05 -22.27
CA LEU A 281 23.01 -6.54 -21.48
C LEU A 281 21.68 -6.46 -22.23
N SER A 282 20.91 -7.54 -22.18
CA SER A 282 19.51 -7.51 -22.58
C SER A 282 18.64 -6.82 -21.52
N LEU A 283 18.22 -5.58 -21.77
CA LEU A 283 17.33 -4.82 -20.88
C LEU A 283 16.02 -5.56 -20.58
N LYS A 284 15.48 -6.32 -21.54
CA LYS A 284 14.25 -7.11 -21.36
C LYS A 284 14.45 -8.24 -20.36
N GLN A 285 15.57 -8.97 -20.45
CA GLN A 285 15.89 -10.06 -19.51
C GLN A 285 16.20 -9.52 -18.12
N LEU A 286 17.02 -8.45 -18.03
CA LEU A 286 17.36 -7.79 -16.77
C LEU A 286 16.11 -7.25 -16.06
N LYS A 287 15.20 -6.60 -16.81
CA LYS A 287 13.89 -6.19 -16.29
C LYS A 287 13.16 -7.37 -15.66
N ARG A 288 12.98 -8.46 -16.41
CA ARG A 288 12.25 -9.64 -15.92
C ARG A 288 12.86 -10.19 -14.63
N ALA A 289 14.18 -10.37 -14.60
CA ALA A 289 14.90 -10.91 -13.45
C ALA A 289 14.76 -10.02 -12.19
N VAL A 290 14.99 -8.71 -12.34
CA VAL A 290 14.88 -7.75 -11.22
C VAL A 290 13.46 -7.63 -10.67
N PHE A 291 12.44 -7.71 -11.53
CA PHE A 291 11.03 -7.72 -11.09
C PHE A 291 10.66 -9.02 -10.37
N ILE A 292 11.14 -10.18 -10.82
CA ILE A 292 10.95 -11.46 -10.11
C ILE A 292 11.59 -11.38 -8.72
N TRP A 293 12.84 -10.91 -8.64
CA TRP A 293 13.53 -10.70 -7.37
C TRP A 293 12.72 -9.81 -6.42
N ASN A 294 12.36 -8.60 -6.84
CA ASN A 294 11.64 -7.66 -5.97
C ASN A 294 10.26 -8.19 -5.55
N SER A 295 9.61 -9.01 -6.38
CA SER A 295 8.36 -9.69 -6.01
C SER A 295 8.61 -10.73 -4.93
N GLY A 296 9.69 -11.52 -5.03
CA GLY A 296 10.10 -12.45 -3.99
C GLY A 296 10.45 -11.75 -2.68
N LEU A 297 11.20 -10.65 -2.74
CA LEU A 297 11.54 -9.84 -1.57
C LEU A 297 10.29 -9.29 -0.88
N LEU A 298 9.33 -8.76 -1.64
CA LEU A 298 8.05 -8.28 -1.12
C LEU A 298 7.29 -9.39 -0.37
N VAL A 299 7.16 -10.57 -0.98
CA VAL A 299 6.51 -11.72 -0.33
C VAL A 299 7.23 -12.11 0.96
N THR A 300 8.56 -12.22 0.91
CA THR A 300 9.37 -12.51 2.11
C THR A 300 9.15 -11.48 3.22
N VAL A 301 9.14 -10.19 2.89
CA VAL A 301 8.89 -9.11 3.87
C VAL A 301 7.51 -9.21 4.49
N VAL A 302 6.46 -9.48 3.71
CA VAL A 302 5.10 -9.65 4.22
C VAL A 302 5.03 -10.80 5.23
N PHE A 303 5.67 -11.93 4.94
CA PHE A 303 5.74 -13.04 5.89
C PHE A 303 6.56 -12.72 7.14
N LEU A 304 7.73 -12.09 7.00
CA LEU A 304 8.52 -11.65 8.15
C LEU A 304 7.72 -10.69 9.04
N TRP A 305 6.94 -9.80 8.43
CA TRP A 305 6.10 -8.83 9.14
C TRP A 305 4.98 -9.52 9.91
N LEU A 306 4.27 -10.45 9.26
CA LEU A 306 3.21 -11.22 9.90
C LEU A 306 3.75 -12.07 11.07
N HIS A 307 4.80 -12.86 10.83
CA HIS A 307 5.43 -13.69 11.85
C HIS A 307 5.89 -12.86 13.04
N GLY A 308 6.53 -11.72 12.76
CA GLY A 308 7.04 -10.84 13.80
C GLY A 308 5.94 -10.16 14.61
N ILE A 309 4.80 -9.80 14.01
CA ILE A 309 3.63 -9.30 14.75
C ILE A 309 3.10 -10.40 15.70
N ILE A 310 2.91 -11.62 15.20
CA ILE A 310 2.42 -12.77 15.98
C ILE A 310 3.34 -13.06 17.17
N GLU A 311 4.66 -13.02 16.94
CA GLU A 311 5.69 -13.27 17.95
C GLU A 311 5.66 -12.21 19.07
N VAL A 312 5.74 -10.92 18.70
CA VAL A 312 5.79 -9.82 19.66
C VAL A 312 4.51 -9.70 20.49
N THR A 313 3.36 -9.97 19.87
CA THR A 313 2.06 -9.84 20.55
C THR A 313 1.71 -11.08 21.38
N GLY A 314 2.53 -12.14 21.35
CA GLY A 314 2.22 -13.43 21.99
C GLY A 314 0.96 -14.10 21.43
N ALA A 315 0.46 -13.63 20.28
CA ALA A 315 -0.86 -13.91 19.78
C ALA A 315 -0.84 -15.16 18.89
N TYR A 316 -0.87 -16.34 19.51
CA TYR A 316 -1.02 -17.60 18.78
C TYR A 316 -2.43 -18.15 18.96
N TYR A 317 -3.37 -17.70 18.13
CA TYR A 317 -4.70 -18.28 18.08
C TYR A 317 -4.88 -19.24 16.88
N GLY A 318 -5.19 -20.50 17.17
CA GLY A 318 -5.90 -21.40 16.25
C GLY A 318 -5.07 -22.37 15.39
N LYS A 319 -5.82 -23.34 14.82
CA LYS A 319 -5.44 -24.61 14.14
C LYS A 319 -4.48 -24.52 12.95
N ILE A 320 -3.93 -23.36 12.61
CA ILE A 320 -2.93 -23.26 11.53
C ILE A 320 -1.58 -23.63 12.16
N PRO A 321 -0.97 -24.76 11.78
CA PRO A 321 0.32 -25.15 12.36
C PRO A 321 1.37 -24.10 12.01
N LYS A 322 2.31 -23.80 12.92
CA LYS A 322 3.49 -22.97 12.63
C LYS A 322 4.18 -23.41 11.32
N ALA A 323 4.16 -24.72 11.05
CA ALA A 323 4.64 -25.33 9.82
C ALA A 323 3.94 -24.83 8.54
N ALA A 324 2.63 -24.56 8.56
CA ALA A 324 1.90 -24.07 7.40
C ALA A 324 2.27 -22.62 7.06
N ILE A 325 2.44 -21.76 8.08
CA ILE A 325 2.89 -20.38 7.88
C ILE A 325 4.35 -20.36 7.39
N SER A 326 5.20 -21.19 7.98
CA SER A 326 6.60 -21.36 7.55
C SER A 326 6.73 -21.91 6.13
N GLY A 327 5.88 -22.87 5.74
CA GLY A 327 5.87 -23.43 4.38
C GLY A 327 5.48 -22.39 3.33
N LEU A 328 4.46 -21.57 3.61
CA LEU A 328 4.05 -20.46 2.75
C LEU A 328 5.12 -19.36 2.66
N ALA A 329 5.85 -19.09 3.75
CA ALA A 329 6.99 -18.18 3.73
C ALA A 329 8.15 -18.67 2.82
N GLY A 330 8.24 -19.98 2.57
CA GLY A 330 9.18 -20.58 1.61
C GLY A 330 8.95 -20.11 0.17
N ILE A 331 7.72 -19.74 -0.21
CA ILE A 331 7.39 -19.25 -1.56
C ILE A 331 8.16 -17.96 -1.86
N GLY A 332 8.24 -17.04 -0.90
CA GLY A 332 9.02 -15.81 -1.05
C GLY A 332 10.50 -16.09 -1.34
N HIS A 333 11.08 -17.06 -0.62
CA HIS A 333 12.48 -17.47 -0.80
C HIS A 333 12.73 -18.12 -2.16
N ILE A 334 11.83 -18.97 -2.65
CA ILE A 334 11.95 -19.61 -3.97
C ILE A 334 11.93 -18.53 -5.07
N ILE A 335 10.97 -17.61 -5.03
CA ILE A 335 10.86 -16.52 -6.01
C ILE A 335 12.10 -15.62 -5.94
N LEU A 336 12.55 -15.28 -4.73
CA LEU A 336 13.74 -14.48 -4.50
C LEU A 336 15.00 -15.14 -5.08
N ALA A 337 15.19 -16.45 -4.84
CA ALA A 337 16.31 -17.23 -5.36
C ALA A 337 16.31 -17.26 -6.89
N ILE A 338 15.15 -17.52 -7.51
CA ILE A 338 14.98 -17.48 -8.98
C ILE A 338 15.33 -16.08 -9.52
N GLY A 339 14.86 -15.02 -8.86
CA GLY A 339 15.14 -13.64 -9.25
C GLY A 339 16.63 -13.27 -9.17
N LEU A 340 17.30 -13.65 -8.08
CA LEU A 340 18.73 -13.41 -7.88
C LEU A 340 19.57 -14.21 -8.89
N ALA A 341 19.32 -15.51 -9.03
CA ALA A 341 20.04 -16.38 -9.95
C ALA A 341 19.86 -15.92 -11.42
N SER A 342 18.62 -15.60 -11.81
CA SER A 342 18.35 -15.07 -13.16
C SER A 342 19.00 -13.71 -13.41
N THR A 343 19.12 -12.86 -12.39
CA THR A 343 19.83 -11.58 -12.51
C THR A 343 21.32 -11.82 -12.74
N MET A 344 21.94 -12.72 -11.99
CA MET A 344 23.36 -13.08 -12.18
C MET A 344 23.62 -13.71 -13.54
N LEU A 345 22.73 -14.60 -14.01
CA LEU A 345 22.83 -15.19 -15.35
C LEU A 345 22.79 -14.14 -16.47
N CYS A 346 22.07 -13.02 -16.29
CA CYS A 346 22.09 -11.93 -17.26
C CYS A 346 23.49 -11.32 -17.41
N PHE A 347 24.25 -11.20 -16.32
CA PHE A 347 25.61 -10.66 -16.35
C PHE A 347 26.65 -11.68 -16.81
N LEU A 348 26.50 -12.96 -16.44
CA LEU A 348 27.41 -14.02 -16.88
C LEU A 348 27.34 -14.27 -18.38
N LYS A 349 26.15 -14.17 -18.99
CA LYS A 349 25.96 -14.32 -20.45
C LYS A 349 26.36 -13.08 -21.25
N ALA A 350 26.68 -11.97 -20.59
CA ALA A 350 27.03 -10.71 -21.25
C ALA A 350 28.53 -10.69 -21.58
N GLU A 351 28.90 -11.42 -22.64
CA GLU A 351 30.25 -11.46 -23.18
C GLU A 351 30.40 -10.50 -24.37
N PRO A 352 31.56 -9.82 -24.51
CA PRO A 352 31.88 -9.09 -25.74
C PRO A 352 31.97 -10.11 -26.90
N LYS A 353 31.35 -9.80 -28.04
CA LYS A 353 31.53 -10.62 -29.25
C LYS A 353 33.03 -10.66 -29.54
N THR A 354 33.62 -11.86 -29.56
CA THR A 354 34.94 -12.07 -30.14
C THR A 354 34.87 -11.64 -31.60
N VAL A 355 35.71 -10.68 -31.98
CA VAL A 355 35.96 -10.39 -33.38
C VAL A 355 36.81 -11.55 -33.86
N ASP A 356 36.20 -12.51 -34.54
CA ASP A 356 36.95 -13.51 -35.29
C ASP A 356 37.67 -12.73 -36.41
N ASN A 357 39.00 -12.64 -36.28
CA ASN A 357 39.89 -12.03 -37.28
C ASN A 357 40.04 -12.91 -38.51
#